data_AF-A0A1Q7RHR3-F1
#
_entry.id   AF-A0A1Q7RHR3-F1
#
_cell.length_a   1.000
_cell.length_b   1.000
_cell.length_c   1.000
_cell.angle_alpha   90.00
_cell.angle_beta   90.00
_cell.angle_gamma   90.00
#
_symmetry.space_group_name_H-M   'P 1'
#
loop_
_entity.id
_entity.type
_entity.pdbx_description
1 polymer ?
#
loop_
_entity_poly.entity_id
_entity_poly.type
_entity_poly.pdbx_seq_one_letter_code
_entity_poly.pdbx_strand_id
1 'polypeptide(L)'
;MKTSLAGKGALVAGATRGAGRGIAVQLGAAGATVYVTGRTTRAERSEMNRPETIEETAALVDEAGGRGIAVRLDHLVPDEVSALVISSSWKSRYQAGG
;
A
#
# COMPACT_ATOMS: atom_id res chain seq x y z
N MET A 1 3.48 -6.88 -24.22
CA MET A 1 4.69 -6.76 -23.35
C MET A 1 4.20 -6.40 -21.95
N LYS A 2 4.48 -7.21 -20.93
CA LYS A 2 4.12 -6.88 -19.54
C LYS A 2 5.27 -6.03 -18.99
N THR A 3 5.10 -4.71 -18.93
CA THR A 3 6.13 -3.83 -18.36
C THR A 3 6.26 -4.17 -16.88
N SER A 4 7.45 -4.61 -16.49
CA SER A 4 7.75 -4.91 -15.09
C SER A 4 7.81 -3.61 -14.28
N LEU A 5 7.27 -3.65 -13.05
CA LEU A 5 7.39 -2.60 -12.04
C LEU A 5 8.41 -2.97 -10.95
N ALA A 6 9.25 -3.99 -11.20
CA ALA A 6 10.34 -4.34 -10.30
C ALA A 6 11.21 -3.11 -9.99
N GLY A 7 11.50 -2.92 -8.69
CA GLY A 7 12.26 -1.77 -8.20
C GLY A 7 11.48 -0.46 -8.12
N LYS A 8 10.20 -0.43 -8.53
CA LYS A 8 9.33 0.76 -8.39
C LYS A 8 8.50 0.68 -7.11
N GLY A 9 8.29 1.85 -6.50
CA GLY A 9 7.36 2.05 -5.40
C GLY A 9 6.01 2.57 -5.91
N ALA A 10 4.91 2.03 -5.40
CA ALA A 10 3.56 2.50 -5.67
C ALA A 10 2.81 2.74 -4.35
N LEU A 11 2.03 3.80 -4.28
CA LEU A 11 1.16 4.12 -3.15
C LEU A 11 -0.29 3.99 -3.60
N VAL A 12 -1.10 3.24 -2.86
CA VAL A 12 -2.52 3.06 -3.17
C VAL A 12 -3.35 3.59 -2.01
N ALA A 13 -4.07 4.68 -2.25
CA ALA A 13 -5.04 5.26 -1.31
C ALA A 13 -6.32 4.41 -1.26
N GLY A 14 -6.82 4.10 -0.07
CA GLY A 14 -8.03 3.29 0.10
C GLY A 14 -7.86 1.81 -0.32
N ALA A 15 -6.67 1.25 -0.11
CA ALA A 15 -6.31 -0.10 -0.57
C ALA A 15 -6.89 -1.25 0.28
N THR A 16 -7.62 -0.94 1.36
CA THR A 16 -8.21 -1.95 2.24
C THR A 16 -9.13 -2.93 1.50
N ARG A 17 -9.88 -2.47 0.48
CA ARG A 17 -10.95 -3.26 -0.18
C ARG A 17 -11.31 -2.76 -1.58
N GLY A 18 -12.22 -3.47 -2.24
CA GLY A 18 -12.78 -3.09 -3.53
C GLY A 18 -11.72 -2.88 -4.61
N ALA A 19 -11.91 -1.84 -5.43
CA ALA A 19 -10.99 -1.50 -6.50
C ALA A 19 -9.57 -1.19 -5.99
N GLY A 20 -9.43 -0.51 -4.85
CA GLY A 20 -8.12 -0.19 -4.27
C GLY A 20 -7.30 -1.45 -3.94
N ARG A 21 -7.95 -2.47 -3.37
CA ARG A 21 -7.31 -3.78 -3.13
C ARG A 21 -6.92 -4.45 -4.46
N GLY A 22 -7.81 -4.47 -5.44
CA GLY A 22 -7.52 -5.07 -6.76
C GLY A 22 -6.32 -4.40 -7.45
N ILE A 23 -6.25 -3.07 -7.42
CA ILE A 23 -5.13 -2.29 -7.96
C ILE A 23 -3.83 -2.65 -7.23
N ALA A 24 -3.84 -2.68 -5.89
CA ALA A 24 -2.66 -3.02 -5.11
C ALA A 24 -2.11 -4.40 -5.49
N VAL A 25 -2.98 -5.41 -5.59
CA VAL A 25 -2.59 -6.78 -5.97
C VAL A 25 -2.02 -6.83 -7.38
N GLN A 26 -2.61 -6.14 -8.35
CA GLN A 26 -2.09 -6.14 -9.74
C GLN A 26 -0.75 -5.41 -9.87
N LEU A 27 -0.53 -4.34 -9.09
CA LEU A 27 0.78 -3.69 -8.99
C LEU A 27 1.82 -4.64 -8.36
N GLY A 28 1.41 -5.41 -7.34
CA GLY A 28 2.22 -6.50 -6.76
C GLY A 28 2.57 -7.56 -7.79
N ALA A 29 1.60 -8.01 -8.60
CA ALA A 29 1.79 -8.97 -9.68
C ALA A 29 2.71 -8.47 -10.81
N ALA A 30 3.00 -7.17 -10.85
CA ALA A 30 3.99 -6.57 -11.73
C ALA A 30 5.38 -6.40 -11.06
N GLY A 31 5.54 -6.82 -9.80
CA GLY A 31 6.80 -6.78 -9.04
C GLY A 31 7.05 -5.50 -8.25
N ALA A 32 6.04 -4.64 -8.08
CA ALA A 32 6.20 -3.37 -7.35
C ALA A 32 6.31 -3.58 -5.82
N THR A 33 6.96 -2.63 -5.14
CA THR A 33 6.71 -2.40 -3.71
C THR A 33 5.46 -1.54 -3.59
N VAL A 34 4.42 -2.00 -2.89
CA VAL A 34 3.13 -1.33 -2.80
C VAL A 34 2.85 -0.92 -1.35
N TYR A 35 2.72 0.38 -1.12
CA TYR A 35 2.24 0.95 0.14
C TYR A 35 0.70 0.91 0.14
N VAL A 36 0.17 0.00 0.95
CA VAL A 36 -1.25 -0.28 1.12
C VAL A 36 -1.77 0.59 2.25
N THR A 37 -2.49 1.66 1.90
CA THR A 37 -2.91 2.66 2.89
C THR A 37 -4.41 2.63 3.13
N GLY A 38 -4.81 2.91 4.37
CA GLY A 38 -6.21 2.96 4.76
C GLY A 38 -6.40 3.00 6.27
N ARG A 39 -7.67 2.99 6.69
CA ARG A 39 -8.06 3.14 8.10
C ARG A 39 -8.29 1.84 8.85
N THR A 40 -8.67 0.77 8.16
CA THR A 40 -8.97 -0.48 8.85
C THR A 40 -7.70 -1.31 9.02
N THR A 41 -7.34 -1.60 10.27
CA THR A 41 -6.27 -2.54 10.63
C THR A 41 -6.83 -3.72 11.41
N ARG A 42 -5.96 -4.70 11.73
CA ARG A 42 -6.34 -5.79 12.64
C ARG A 42 -6.70 -5.30 14.06
N ALA A 43 -6.08 -4.21 14.50
CA ALA A 43 -6.30 -3.61 15.82
C ALA A 43 -7.45 -2.59 15.86
N GLU A 44 -7.71 -1.89 14.74
CA GLU A 44 -8.77 -0.90 14.62
C GLU A 44 -9.71 -1.28 13.48
N ARG A 45 -10.78 -1.99 13.82
CA ARG A 45 -11.81 -2.39 12.86
C ARG A 45 -12.64 -1.17 12.43
N SER A 46 -13.20 -1.24 11.22
CA SER A 46 -14.07 -0.17 10.73
C SER A 46 -15.33 -0.07 11.61
N GLU A 47 -15.91 1.13 11.68
CA GLU A 47 -17.21 1.38 12.34
C GLU A 47 -18.34 0.46 11.83
N MET A 48 -18.17 -0.05 10.61
CA MET A 48 -19.11 -0.95 9.93
C MET A 48 -18.72 -2.45 10.10
N ASN A 49 -17.78 -2.73 11.00
CA ASN A 49 -17.27 -4.06 11.38
C ASN A 49 -16.88 -4.94 10.18
N ARG A 50 -16.30 -4.32 9.15
CA ARG A 50 -15.86 -5.04 7.95
C ARG A 50 -14.56 -5.80 8.24
N PRO A 51 -14.44 -7.06 7.79
CA PRO A 51 -13.29 -7.90 8.10
C PRO A 51 -12.01 -7.45 7.40
N GLU A 52 -12.13 -6.78 6.24
CA GLU A 52 -10.98 -6.43 5.42
C GLU A 52 -10.04 -5.42 6.07
N THR A 53 -8.76 -5.76 6.13
CA THR A 53 -7.68 -4.91 6.68
C THR A 53 -6.63 -4.54 5.64
N ILE A 54 -5.83 -3.50 5.92
CA ILE A 54 -4.67 -3.15 5.09
C ILE A 54 -3.58 -4.23 5.13
N GLU A 55 -3.43 -4.94 6.25
CA GLU A 55 -2.46 -6.02 6.43
C GLU A 55 -2.80 -7.22 5.54
N GLU A 56 -4.09 -7.56 5.42
CA GLU A 56 -4.53 -8.59 4.49
C GLU A 56 -4.26 -8.21 3.04
N THR A 57 -4.56 -6.96 2.64
CA THR A 57 -4.23 -6.53 1.28
C THR A 57 -2.71 -6.56 1.04
N ALA A 58 -1.89 -6.18 2.02
CA ALA A 58 -0.43 -6.26 1.89
C ALA A 58 0.05 -7.70 1.70
N ALA A 59 -0.53 -8.67 2.43
CA ALA A 59 -0.23 -10.09 2.22
C ALA A 59 -0.62 -10.56 0.81
N LEU A 60 -1.76 -10.12 0.26
CA LEU A 60 -2.14 -10.44 -1.12
C LEU A 60 -1.16 -9.83 -2.16
N VAL A 61 -0.55 -8.69 -1.86
CA VAL A 61 0.51 -8.11 -2.70
C VAL A 61 1.77 -8.98 -2.67
N ASP A 62 2.16 -9.45 -1.48
CA ASP A 62 3.30 -10.37 -1.33
C ASP A 62 3.06 -11.68 -2.08
N GLU A 63 1.88 -12.29 -1.92
CA GLU A 63 1.46 -13.51 -2.63
C GLU A 63 1.47 -13.34 -4.16
N ALA A 64 1.13 -12.14 -4.65
CA ALA A 64 1.13 -11.84 -6.07
C ALA A 64 2.55 -11.69 -6.67
N GLY A 65 3.61 -11.66 -5.85
CA GLY A 65 5.00 -11.51 -6.29
C GLY A 65 5.56 -10.10 -6.18
N GLY A 66 4.87 -9.21 -5.46
CA GLY A 66 5.36 -7.88 -5.12
C GLY A 66 5.89 -7.82 -3.69
N ARG A 67 5.93 -6.60 -3.15
CA ARG A 67 6.17 -6.37 -1.71
C ARG A 67 5.09 -5.45 -1.14
N GLY A 68 4.20 -5.97 -0.31
CA GLY A 68 3.19 -5.22 0.41
C GLY A 68 3.76 -4.53 1.64
N ILE A 69 3.39 -3.26 1.85
CA ILE A 69 3.68 -2.51 3.07
C ILE A 69 2.38 -1.88 3.55
N ALA A 70 1.80 -2.43 4.60
CA ALA A 70 0.61 -1.87 5.22
C ALA A 70 0.98 -0.59 5.99
N VAL A 71 0.27 0.51 5.70
CA VAL A 71 0.42 1.78 6.42
C VAL A 71 -0.95 2.29 6.85
N ARG A 72 -1.18 2.31 8.16
CA ARG A 72 -2.37 2.93 8.75
C ARG A 72 -2.25 4.44 8.60
N LEU A 73 -3.23 5.05 7.92
CA LEU A 73 -3.40 6.49 7.90
C LEU A 73 -4.83 6.88 7.52
N ASP A 74 -5.25 8.08 7.89
CA ASP A 74 -6.46 8.72 7.42
C ASP A 74 -6.14 9.73 6.31
N HIS A 75 -6.64 9.47 5.09
CA HIS A 75 -6.44 10.35 3.93
C HIS A 75 -7.19 11.68 4.05
N LEU A 76 -8.04 11.83 5.06
CA LEU A 76 -8.68 13.10 5.40
C LEU A 76 -7.80 13.99 6.29
N VAL A 77 -6.67 13.48 6.81
CA VAL A 77 -5.73 14.22 7.66
C VAL A 77 -4.46 14.54 6.86
N PRO A 78 -4.27 15.78 6.37
CA PRO A 78 -3.13 16.13 5.51
C PRO A 78 -1.76 15.87 6.12
N ASP A 79 -1.64 15.99 7.44
CA ASP A 79 -0.38 15.76 8.17
C ASP A 79 0.03 14.29 8.14
N GLU A 80 -0.93 13.36 8.22
CA GLU A 80 -0.66 11.92 8.11
C GLU A 80 -0.21 11.53 6.69
N VAL A 81 -0.81 12.13 5.66
CA VAL A 81 -0.40 11.97 4.27
C VAL A 81 1.02 12.50 4.05
N SER A 82 1.33 13.67 4.62
CA SER A 82 2.67 14.27 4.53
C SER A 82 3.72 13.40 5.21
N ALA A 83 3.43 12.86 6.38
CA ALA A 83 4.34 11.98 7.11
C ALA A 83 4.70 10.71 6.31
N LEU A 84 3.75 10.13 5.57
CA LEU A 84 3.99 8.96 4.72
C LEU A 84 5.02 9.26 3.62
N VAL A 85 4.84 10.34 2.87
CA VAL A 85 5.69 10.68 1.71
C VAL A 85 7.08 11.18 2.14
N ILE A 86 7.19 11.78 3.33
CA ILE A 86 8.45 12.32 3.86
C ILE A 86 9.32 11.24 4.53
N SER A 87 8.72 10.14 4.97
CA SER A 87 9.40 9.08 5.74
C SER A 87 10.68 8.57 5.04
N SER A 88 11.71 8.30 5.83
CA SER A 88 13.05 7.92 5.35
C SER A 88 13.06 6.64 4.52
N SER A 89 12.07 5.75 4.72
CA SER A 89 11.89 4.54 3.92
C SER A 89 11.47 4.84 2.48
N TRP A 90 10.71 5.92 2.25
CA TRP A 90 10.37 6.43 0.92
C TRP A 90 11.58 7.12 0.27
N LYS A 91 12.25 8.04 0.98
CA LYS A 91 13.37 8.83 0.46
C LYS A 91 14.60 7.99 0.10
N SER A 92 14.96 7.02 0.94
CA SER A 92 16.13 6.16 0.71
C SER A 92 16.00 5.30 -0.55
N ARG A 93 14.77 4.98 -0.98
CA ARG A 93 14.52 4.15 -2.17
C ARG A 93 14.34 4.97 -3.45
N TYR A 94 13.88 6.22 -3.33
CA TYR A 94 13.76 7.14 -4.46
C TYR A 94 15.13 7.66 -4.94
N GLN A 95 16.09 7.86 -4.03
CA GLN A 95 17.44 8.32 -4.39
C GLN A 95 18.39 7.22 -4.89
N ALA A 96 18.05 5.94 -4.68
CA ALA A 96 18.92 4.81 -5.06
C ALA A 96 18.73 4.32 -6.52
N GLY A 97 17.92 5.02 -7.33
CA GLY A 97 17.58 4.60 -8.70
C GLY A 97 17.58 5.73 -9.73
N GLY A 98 18.38 6.78 -9.50
CA GLY A 98 18.64 7.86 -10.46
C GLY A 98 19.85 7.56 -11.34
#